data_AF-A0A1M7SQT8-F1
#
_entry.id   AF-A0A1M7SQT8-F1
#
_cell.length_a   1.000
_cell.length_b   1.000
_cell.length_c   1.000
_cell.angle_alpha   90.00
_cell.angle_beta   90.00
_cell.angle_gamma   90.00
#
_symmetry.space_group_name_H-M   'P 1'
#
loop_
_entity.id
_entity.type
_entity.pdbx_description
1 polymer ?
#
loop_
_entity_poly.entity_id
_entity_poly.type
_entity_poly.pdbx_seq_one_letter_code
_entity_poly.pdbx_strand_id
1 'polypeptide(L)'
;MIGRTLTTATLLLLASLPLMSGTSAITVELAKKCQALMAEAFPPRVIGNPAAGSAKGSGKDAQAYFSKCVKNGGTMGEADSNVSK
;
A
#
# COMPACT_ATOMS: atom_id res chain seq x y z
N MET A 1 58.05 -33.38 0.35
CA MET A 1 57.80 -32.01 0.83
C MET A 1 57.35 -31.19 -0.38
N ILE A 2 56.05 -31.17 -0.69
CA ILE A 2 55.05 -30.12 -0.36
C ILE A 2 55.47 -28.75 -0.88
N GLY A 3 54.75 -28.26 -1.89
CA GLY A 3 54.84 -26.89 -2.39
C GLY A 3 53.74 -26.59 -3.41
N ARG A 4 52.48 -26.88 -3.06
CA ARG A 4 51.30 -26.50 -3.86
C ARG A 4 51.12 -24.98 -3.77
N THR A 5 51.52 -24.25 -4.80
CA THR A 5 51.21 -22.82 -4.93
C THR A 5 49.80 -22.66 -5.48
N LEU A 6 48.87 -22.46 -4.54
CA LEU A 6 47.46 -22.20 -4.70
C LEU A 6 47.28 -20.81 -5.36
N THR A 7 46.99 -20.76 -6.66
CA THR A 7 46.68 -19.51 -7.36
C THR A 7 45.28 -19.03 -6.98
N THR A 8 45.26 -18.15 -5.97
CA THR A 8 44.30 -17.09 -5.64
C THR A 8 42.93 -17.14 -6.32
N ALA A 9 41.91 -17.54 -5.56
CA ALA A 9 40.51 -17.30 -5.87
C ALA A 9 40.22 -15.79 -5.80
N THR A 10 40.06 -15.13 -6.94
CA THR A 10 39.51 -13.78 -7.03
C THR A 10 38.02 -13.82 -6.68
N LEU A 11 37.71 -13.54 -5.43
CA LEU A 11 36.35 -13.37 -4.92
C LEU A 11 35.82 -11.99 -5.37
N LEU A 12 35.11 -11.95 -6.50
CA LEU A 12 34.36 -10.77 -6.94
C LEU A 12 33.13 -10.59 -6.03
N LEU A 13 33.30 -9.76 -4.99
CA LEU A 13 32.20 -9.26 -4.17
C LEU A 13 31.38 -8.25 -5.00
N LEU A 14 30.33 -8.73 -5.65
CA LEU A 14 29.25 -7.88 -6.14
C LEU A 14 28.52 -7.29 -4.93
N ALA A 15 28.84 -6.05 -4.57
CA ALA A 15 28.04 -5.25 -3.65
C ALA A 15 26.69 -4.94 -4.30
N SER A 16 25.69 -5.79 -4.06
CA SER A 16 24.29 -5.47 -4.35
C SER A 16 23.84 -4.39 -3.34
N LEU A 17 23.85 -3.13 -3.76
CA LEU A 17 23.13 -2.09 -3.03
C LEU A 17 21.65 -2.50 -2.97
N PRO A 18 21.02 -2.60 -1.77
CA PRO A 18 19.58 -2.70 -1.72
C PRO A 18 19.05 -1.37 -2.25
N LEU A 19 18.36 -1.42 -3.40
CA LEU A 19 17.50 -0.33 -3.84
C LEU A 19 16.44 -0.22 -2.75
N MET A 20 16.65 0.70 -1.81
CA MET A 20 15.69 1.02 -0.76
C MET A 20 14.53 1.70 -1.48
N SER A 21 13.61 0.88 -2.02
CA SER A 21 12.37 1.33 -2.64
C SER A 21 11.67 2.19 -1.60
N GLY A 22 11.75 3.52 -1.79
CA GLY A 22 11.19 4.47 -0.85
C GLY A 22 9.74 4.09 -0.61
N THR A 23 9.38 3.92 0.67
CA THR A 23 7.98 3.96 1.04
C THR A 23 7.52 5.36 0.68
N SER A 24 6.73 5.51 -0.38
CA SER A 24 6.13 6.80 -0.71
C SER A 24 5.27 7.19 0.47
N ALA A 25 5.74 8.15 1.27
CA ALA A 25 5.00 8.66 2.40
C ALA A 25 3.64 9.13 1.90
N ILE A 26 2.58 8.52 2.42
CA ILE A 26 1.22 8.88 2.06
C ILE A 26 1.03 10.34 2.48
N THR A 27 0.73 11.22 1.53
CA THR A 27 0.45 12.62 1.86
C THR A 27 -0.85 12.68 2.69
N VAL A 28 -0.93 13.64 3.61
CA VAL A 28 -2.13 13.81 4.46
C VAL A 28 -3.38 14.00 3.61
N GLU A 29 -3.25 14.71 2.50
CA GLU A 29 -4.36 14.94 1.56
C GLU A 29 -4.84 13.65 0.89
N LEU A 30 -3.91 12.82 0.41
CA LEU A 30 -4.25 11.54 -0.21
C LEU A 30 -4.86 10.57 0.81
N ALA A 31 -4.35 10.55 2.05
CA ALA A 31 -4.92 9.75 3.13
C ALA A 31 -6.36 10.18 3.44
N LYS A 32 -6.63 11.49 3.51
CA LYS A 32 -7.99 12.03 3.71
C LYS A 32 -8.94 11.64 2.58
N LYS A 33 -8.49 11.79 1.33
CA LYS A 33 -9.29 11.40 0.15
C LYS A 33 -9.65 9.92 0.17
N CYS A 34 -8.67 9.05 0.41
CA CYS A 34 -8.92 7.62 0.52
C CYS A 34 -9.77 7.22 1.73
N GLN A 35 -9.68 7.96 2.83
CA GLN A 35 -10.54 7.75 3.99
C GLN A 35 -12.01 8.09 3.68
N ALA A 36 -12.26 9.18 2.95
CA ALA A 36 -13.61 9.56 2.52
C ALA A 36 -14.23 8.48 1.62
N LEU A 37 -13.50 8.06 0.57
CA LEU A 37 -13.96 6.99 -0.33
C LEU A 37 -14.18 5.67 0.41
N MET A 38 -13.32 5.34 1.38
CA MET A 38 -13.49 4.16 2.21
C MET A 38 -14.72 4.26 3.12
N ALA A 39 -15.02 5.42 3.69
CA ALA A 39 -16.18 5.61 4.56
C ALA A 39 -17.51 5.50 3.79
N GLU A 40 -17.55 5.98 2.54
CA GLU A 40 -18.69 5.77 1.64
C GLU A 40 -18.80 4.31 1.18
N ALA A 41 -17.65 3.68 0.93
CA ALA A 41 -17.60 2.27 0.59
C ALA A 41 -18.04 1.38 1.76
N PHE A 42 -17.61 1.68 2.99
CA PHE A 42 -17.79 0.85 4.18
C PHE A 42 -18.41 1.66 5.33
N PRO A 43 -19.73 1.94 5.27
CA PRO A 43 -20.39 2.72 6.30
C PRO A 43 -20.33 2.02 7.68
N PRO A 44 -20.26 2.79 8.79
CA PRO A 44 -20.19 2.23 10.14
C PRO A 44 -21.36 1.30 10.45
N ARG A 45 -21.07 0.24 11.22
CA ARG A 45 -22.12 -0.61 11.78
C ARG A 45 -22.78 0.09 12.95
N VAL A 46 -24.11 0.16 12.93
CA VAL A 46 -24.89 0.71 14.04
C VAL A 46 -25.54 -0.45 14.78
N ILE A 47 -25.31 -0.52 16.09
CA ILE A 47 -25.90 -1.55 16.97
C ILE A 47 -27.43 -1.46 16.83
N GLY A 48 -28.07 -2.60 16.55
CA GLY A 48 -29.52 -2.67 16.36
C GLY A 48 -30.02 -2.26 14.97
N ASN A 49 -29.16 -1.82 14.05
CA ASN A 49 -29.51 -1.61 12.64
C ASN A 49 -28.62 -2.47 11.72
N PRO A 50 -29.06 -3.69 11.35
CA PRO A 50 -28.31 -4.58 10.48
C PRO A 50 -28.00 -3.99 9.10
N ALA A 51 -28.83 -3.07 8.60
CA ALA A 51 -28.63 -2.42 7.30
C ALA A 51 -27.47 -1.42 7.32
N ALA A 52 -27.11 -0.89 8.49
CA ALA A 52 -25.92 -0.07 8.67
C ALA A 52 -24.67 -0.96 8.69
N GLY A 53 -23.90 -0.93 7.60
CA GLY A 53 -22.53 -1.48 7.56
C GLY A 53 -22.37 -3.01 7.41
N SER A 54 -23.44 -3.78 7.18
CA SER A 54 -23.33 -5.24 7.01
C SER A 54 -23.23 -5.72 5.55
N ALA A 55 -23.52 -4.88 4.56
CA ALA A 55 -23.57 -5.32 3.15
C ALA A 55 -22.25 -5.18 2.37
N LYS A 56 -21.33 -4.30 2.77
CA LYS A 56 -20.15 -3.92 1.96
C LYS A 56 -18.86 -4.68 2.31
N GLY A 57 -18.80 -5.45 3.40
CA GLY A 57 -17.65 -6.30 3.75
C GLY A 57 -17.22 -6.22 5.22
N SER A 58 -16.02 -6.74 5.49
CA SER A 58 -15.34 -6.74 6.79
C SER A 58 -14.39 -5.54 6.95
N GLY A 59 -13.87 -5.31 8.16
CA GLY A 59 -12.83 -4.30 8.38
C GLY A 59 -11.54 -4.53 7.58
N LYS A 60 -11.23 -5.79 7.26
CA LYS A 60 -10.09 -6.13 6.39
C LYS A 60 -10.34 -5.67 4.96
N ASP A 61 -11.57 -5.77 4.47
CA ASP A 61 -11.95 -5.32 3.14
C ASP A 61 -11.85 -3.80 3.03
N ALA A 62 -12.24 -3.07 4.08
CA ALA A 62 -12.05 -1.61 4.18
C ALA A 62 -10.57 -1.22 4.11
N GLN A 63 -9.69 -1.90 4.87
CA GLN A 63 -8.25 -1.63 4.84
C GLN A 63 -7.64 -1.96 3.46
N ALA A 64 -8.07 -3.05 2.83
CA ALA A 64 -7.64 -3.41 1.48
C ALA A 64 -8.08 -2.37 0.45
N TYR A 65 -9.30 -1.83 0.59
CA TYR A 65 -9.79 -0.74 -0.24
C TYR A 65 -8.95 0.53 -0.07
N PHE A 66 -8.69 0.97 1.18
CA PHE A 66 -7.81 2.12 1.44
C PHE A 66 -6.42 1.94 0.81
N SER A 67 -5.82 0.76 0.99
CA SER A 67 -4.48 0.46 0.46
C SER A 67 -4.45 0.51 -1.08
N LYS A 68 -5.49 0.02 -1.74
CA LYS A 68 -5.64 0.15 -3.20
C LYS A 68 -5.83 1.61 -3.61
N CYS A 69 -6.57 2.41 -2.83
CA CYS A 69 -6.83 3.81 -3.16
C CYS A 69 -5.54 4.62 -3.12
N VAL A 70 -4.70 4.37 -2.11
CA VAL A 70 -3.35 4.95 -2.00
C VAL A 70 -2.49 4.57 -3.19
N LYS A 71 -2.49 3.30 -3.60
CA LYS A 71 -1.74 2.83 -4.79
C LYS A 71 -2.20 3.50 -6.09
N ASN A 72 -3.48 3.87 -6.17
CA ASN A 72 -4.08 4.53 -7.33
C ASN A 72 -4.07 6.07 -7.24
N GLY A 73 -3.28 6.65 -6.31
CA GLY A 73 -3.18 8.11 -6.20
C GLY A 73 -4.46 8.80 -5.72
N GLY A 74 -5.35 8.08 -5.01
CA GLY A 74 -6.61 8.64 -4.54
C GLY A 74 -7.80 8.46 -5.50
N THR A 75 -7.76 7.47 -6.39
CA THR A 75 -8.85 7.21 -7.35
C THR A 75 -9.34 5.75 -7.30
N MET A 76 -10.66 5.58 -7.33
CA MET A 76 -11.35 4.30 -7.15
C MET A 76 -12.66 4.25 -7.97
N GLY A 77 -12.62 4.60 -9.26
CA GLY A 77 -13.75 4.39 -10.19
C GLY A 77 -15.09 5.09 -9.84
N GLU A 78 -15.42 6.12 -10.62
CA GLU A 78 -16.71 6.85 -10.69
C GLU A 78 -17.24 7.44 -9.37
N ALA A 79 -16.54 8.46 -8.87
CA ALA A 79 -17.12 9.68 -8.28
C ALA A 79 -15.99 10.59 -7.79
N ASP A 80 -15.21 11.19 -8.69
CA ASP A 80 -14.47 12.40 -8.35
C ASP A 80 -14.05 13.14 -9.62
N SER A 81 -15.05 13.48 -10.43
CA SER A 81 -14.96 14.65 -11.29
C SER A 81 -14.89 15.87 -10.37
N ASN A 82 -13.71 16.49 -10.31
CA ASN A 82 -13.33 17.74 -9.61
C ASN A 82 -12.65 17.60 -8.23
N VAL A 83 -11.34 17.31 -8.22
CA VAL A 83 -10.38 18.17 -7.51
C VAL A 83 -9.09 18.23 -8.32
N SER A 84 -9.09 19.14 -9.29
CA SER A 84 -7.89 19.68 -9.91
C SER A 84 -7.92 21.17 -9.60
N LYS A 85 -7.22 21.59 -8.54
CA LYS A 85 -6.56 22.90 -8.45
C LYS A 85 -5.59 22.95 -7.29
#